data_AF-A0ABD1T481-F1
#
_entry.id   AF-A0ABD1T481-F1
#
_cell.length_a   1.000
_cell.length_b   1.000
_cell.length_c   1.000
_cell.angle_alpha   90.00
_cell.angle_beta   90.00
_cell.angle_gamma   90.00
#
_symmetry.space_group_name_H-M   'P 1'
#
loop_
_entity.id
_entity.type
_entity.pdbx_description
1 polymer ?
#
loop_
_entity_poly.entity_id
_entity_poly.type
_entity_poly.pdbx_seq_one_letter_code
_entity_poly.pdbx_strand_id
1 'polypeptide(L)'
;MEEKLEARDPNKILSASAISDDFITLFYTQTIDHFNYGPQSYATFQQRYVINFKYWGGSNSPIFAYLGAEEQIDFDLQSIGFLSTNARHFSALQVYIEHRYYGESIPFGTMEQAMNDISTRGYFNSAQAIADYAEVLIHIKDKFSAQNSPIIVFGGSYGGSKKYQELINYTFNLH
;
A
#
# COMPACT_ATOMS: atom_id res chain seq x y z
N MET A 1 57.01 3.46 -5.88
CA MET A 1 55.87 2.54 -5.74
C MET A 1 54.72 3.39 -5.26
N GLU A 2 54.03 4.03 -6.20
CA GLU A 2 53.01 5.05 -5.96
C GLU A 2 51.63 4.39 -6.01
N GLU A 3 50.89 4.48 -4.91
CA GLU A 3 49.50 4.04 -4.81
C GLU A 3 48.62 5.24 -5.21
N LYS A 4 48.04 5.18 -6.40
CA LYS A 4 47.09 6.19 -6.90
C LYS A 4 45.76 6.04 -6.16
N LEU A 5 45.38 7.05 -5.40
CA LEU A 5 43.99 7.25 -4.98
C LEU A 5 43.12 7.45 -6.22
N GLU A 6 42.31 6.45 -6.56
CA GLU A 6 41.21 6.64 -7.51
C GLU A 6 40.13 7.50 -6.85
N ALA A 7 39.90 8.68 -7.46
CA ALA A 7 38.83 9.57 -7.10
C ALA A 7 37.48 8.86 -7.27
N ARG A 8 36.69 8.81 -6.19
CA ARG A 8 35.29 8.39 -6.25
C ARG A 8 34.54 9.36 -7.15
N ASP A 9 34.06 8.85 -8.29
CA ASP A 9 33.18 9.55 -9.20
C ASP A 9 31.91 10.01 -8.46
N PRO A 10 31.67 11.33 -8.31
CA PRO A 10 30.47 11.85 -7.65
C PRO A 10 29.17 11.56 -8.42
N ASN A 11 29.25 11.17 -9.70
CA ASN A 11 28.09 10.79 -10.51
C ASN A 11 27.69 9.31 -10.36
N LYS A 12 28.42 8.55 -9.53
CA LYS A 12 28.04 7.19 -9.10
C LYS A 12 27.16 7.20 -7.84
N ILE A 13 26.65 8.36 -7.44
CA ILE A 13 25.45 8.42 -6.61
C ILE A 13 24.28 8.10 -7.54
N LEU A 14 24.05 6.79 -7.66
CA LEU A 14 22.77 6.14 -7.91
C LEU A 14 21.72 7.10 -8.48
N SER A 15 21.46 7.00 -9.78
CA SER A 15 20.13 7.34 -10.27
C SER A 15 19.15 6.57 -9.38
N ALA A 16 18.51 7.26 -8.45
CA ALA A 16 17.32 6.77 -7.78
C ALA A 16 16.45 6.25 -8.93
N SER A 17 16.23 4.94 -8.96
CA SER A 17 15.46 4.31 -10.02
C SER A 17 14.15 5.07 -10.09
N ALA A 18 13.98 5.90 -11.12
CA ALA A 18 12.75 6.65 -11.30
C ALA A 18 11.64 5.61 -11.26
N ILE A 19 10.69 5.78 -10.33
CA ILE A 19 9.50 4.95 -10.27
C ILE A 19 8.91 4.97 -11.68
N SER A 20 8.73 3.79 -12.29
CA SER A 20 8.31 3.69 -13.69
C SER A 20 7.07 4.56 -13.93
N ASP A 21 7.01 5.27 -15.07
CA ASP A 21 5.84 6.09 -15.46
C ASP A 21 4.54 5.26 -15.59
N ASP A 22 4.64 3.93 -15.53
CA ASP A 22 3.52 2.99 -15.50
C ASP A 22 2.75 2.96 -14.16
N PHE A 23 3.32 3.52 -13.09
CA PHE A 23 2.68 3.60 -11.78
C PHE A 23 1.80 4.85 -11.67
N ILE A 24 0.54 4.65 -11.31
CA ILE A 24 -0.47 5.70 -11.16
C ILE A 24 -0.81 5.82 -9.68
N THR A 25 -0.53 6.98 -9.09
CA THR A 25 -0.92 7.32 -7.73
C THR A 25 -2.37 7.81 -7.70
N LEU A 26 -3.14 7.24 -6.78
CA LEU A 26 -4.56 7.53 -6.56
C LEU A 26 -4.85 7.64 -5.07
N PHE A 27 -6.02 8.18 -4.74
CA PHE A 27 -6.49 8.32 -3.37
C PHE A 27 -7.89 7.73 -3.21
N TYR A 28 -8.09 7.02 -2.10
CA TYR A 28 -9.38 6.52 -1.66
C TYR A 28 -9.85 7.34 -0.45
N THR A 29 -11.13 7.71 -0.44
CA THR A 29 -11.74 8.41 0.71
C THR A 29 -12.08 7.37 1.76
N GLN A 30 -11.22 7.28 2.77
CA GLN A 30 -11.22 6.24 3.79
C GLN A 30 -11.89 6.72 5.08
N THR A 31 -12.65 5.84 5.74
CA THR A 31 -13.23 6.11 7.05
C THR A 31 -12.15 6.09 8.13
N ILE A 32 -12.19 7.04 9.06
CA ILE A 32 -11.22 7.11 10.14
C ILE A 32 -11.36 5.93 11.11
N ASP A 33 -12.59 5.53 11.42
CA ASP A 33 -12.90 4.48 12.38
C ASP A 33 -13.88 3.44 11.83
N HIS A 34 -13.38 2.24 11.56
CA HIS A 34 -14.14 1.10 11.03
C HIS A 34 -14.95 0.34 12.08
N PHE A 35 -14.67 0.53 13.37
CA PHE A 35 -15.19 -0.34 14.44
C PHE A 35 -16.12 0.37 15.42
N ASN A 36 -16.50 1.61 15.10
CA ASN A 36 -17.43 2.40 15.88
C ASN A 36 -18.44 3.07 14.95
N TYR A 37 -19.64 3.34 15.47
CA TYR A 37 -20.79 3.82 14.70
C TYR A 37 -21.29 5.18 15.19
N GLY A 38 -20.46 5.89 15.96
CA GLY A 38 -20.77 7.26 16.39
C GLY A 38 -20.66 8.25 15.23
N PRO A 39 -21.28 9.44 15.32
CA PRO A 39 -21.21 10.45 14.26
C PRO A 39 -19.77 10.85 13.87
N GLN A 40 -18.83 10.82 14.83
CA GLN A 40 -17.42 11.13 14.58
C GLN A 40 -16.68 10.02 13.83
N SER A 41 -17.18 8.78 13.86
CA SER A 41 -16.57 7.63 13.18
C SER A 41 -16.66 7.76 11.65
N TYR A 42 -17.66 8.49 11.14
CA TYR A 42 -17.83 8.77 9.71
C TYR A 42 -16.92 9.88 9.16
N ALA A 43 -16.05 10.46 9.99
CA ALA A 43 -15.01 11.34 9.47
C ALA A 43 -14.07 10.55 8.54
N THR A 44 -13.55 11.21 7.51
CA THR A 44 -12.78 10.56 6.46
C THR A 44 -11.42 11.22 6.24
N PHE A 45 -10.48 10.45 5.69
CA PHE A 45 -9.20 10.95 5.19
C PHE A 45 -8.89 10.37 3.81
N GLN A 46 -7.92 10.95 3.12
CA GLN A 46 -7.48 10.43 1.83
C GLN A 46 -6.35 9.42 2.05
N GLN A 47 -6.61 8.15 1.73
CA GLN A 47 -5.61 7.10 1.76
C GLN A 47 -5.01 6.91 0.37
N ARG A 48 -3.69 7.00 0.28
CA ARG A 48 -2.96 6.83 -0.97
C ARG A 48 -2.83 5.35 -1.33
N TYR A 49 -2.98 5.07 -2.61
CA TYR A 49 -2.63 3.79 -3.20
C TYR A 49 -2.06 3.98 -4.61
N VAL A 50 -1.25 3.05 -5.05
CA VAL A 50 -0.56 3.11 -6.34
C VAL A 50 -0.88 1.86 -7.13
N ILE A 51 -1.21 2.02 -8.41
CA ILE A 51 -1.57 0.92 -9.29
C ILE A 51 -0.72 0.91 -10.56
N ASN A 52 -0.51 -0.27 -11.12
CA ASN A 52 0.19 -0.42 -12.40
C ASN A 52 -0.50 -1.48 -13.27
N PHE A 53 -1.00 -1.01 -14.42
CA PHE A 53 -1.78 -1.79 -15.38
C PHE A 53 -0.95 -2.46 -16.48
N LYS A 54 0.35 -2.17 -16.58
CA LYS A 54 1.21 -2.51 -17.74
C LYS A 54 1.07 -3.94 -18.23
N TYR A 55 0.86 -4.89 -17.31
CA TYR A 55 0.72 -6.31 -17.62
C TYR A 55 -0.64 -6.90 -17.25
N TRP A 56 -1.59 -6.08 -16.82
CA TRP A 56 -2.87 -6.60 -16.35
C TRP A 56 -3.69 -7.19 -17.50
N GLY A 57 -4.12 -8.44 -17.34
CA GLY A 57 -4.91 -9.16 -18.35
C GLY A 57 -6.41 -8.88 -18.28
N GLY A 58 -6.86 -7.95 -17.44
CA GLY A 58 -8.26 -7.52 -17.30
C GLY A 58 -8.99 -8.14 -16.11
N SER A 59 -10.32 -8.01 -16.10
CA SER A 59 -11.23 -8.26 -14.96
C SER A 59 -11.26 -9.67 -14.37
N ASN A 60 -10.56 -10.63 -14.97
CA ASN A 60 -10.42 -12.00 -14.45
C ASN A 60 -8.96 -12.34 -14.07
N SER A 61 -8.02 -11.43 -14.33
CA SER A 61 -6.62 -11.63 -14.01
C SER A 61 -6.34 -11.29 -12.54
N PRO A 62 -5.32 -11.90 -11.92
CA PRO A 62 -5.00 -11.68 -10.52
C PRO A 62 -4.69 -10.22 -10.18
N ILE A 63 -4.98 -9.85 -8.94
CA ILE A 63 -4.51 -8.61 -8.33
C ILE A 63 -3.41 -8.98 -7.33
N PHE A 64 -2.21 -8.47 -7.55
CA PHE A 64 -1.11 -8.53 -6.59
C PHE A 64 -1.16 -7.28 -5.73
N ALA A 65 -1.58 -7.46 -4.48
CA ALA A 65 -1.75 -6.38 -3.52
C ALA A 65 -0.62 -6.38 -2.51
N TYR A 66 0.19 -5.34 -2.49
CA TYR A 66 1.14 -5.08 -1.42
C TYR A 66 0.51 -4.18 -0.36
N LEU A 67 0.53 -4.65 0.89
CA LEU A 67 0.08 -3.86 2.03
C LEU A 67 1.28 -3.10 2.59
N GLY A 68 1.24 -1.78 2.50
CA GLY A 68 2.27 -0.90 3.05
C GLY A 68 2.56 -1.22 4.52
N ALA A 69 3.83 -1.18 4.89
CA ALA A 69 4.26 -1.41 6.26
C ALA A 69 4.46 -0.04 6.97
N GLU A 70 5.52 0.10 7.75
CA GLU A 70 5.78 1.29 8.58
C GLU A 70 6.54 2.42 7.85
N GLU A 71 6.25 2.65 6.57
CA GLU A 71 6.95 3.64 5.75
C GLU A 71 6.10 4.23 4.62
N GLN A 72 6.66 5.24 3.92
CA GLN A 72 6.04 5.82 2.73
C GLN A 72 6.09 4.80 1.58
N ILE A 73 4.99 4.63 0.85
CA ILE A 73 4.88 3.56 -0.17
C ILE A 73 5.88 3.72 -1.33
N ASP A 74 6.46 4.91 -1.51
CA ASP A 74 7.46 5.18 -2.56
C ASP A 74 8.75 4.38 -2.37
N PHE A 75 9.12 4.08 -1.11
CA PHE A 75 10.25 3.21 -0.79
C PHE A 75 9.94 1.75 -1.14
N ASP A 76 8.72 1.30 -0.88
CA ASP A 76 8.24 -0.03 -1.24
C ASP A 76 8.22 -0.23 -2.76
N LEU A 77 7.77 0.78 -3.53
CA LEU A 77 7.77 0.75 -4.99
C LEU A 77 9.16 0.55 -5.59
N GLN A 78 10.19 1.09 -4.95
CA GLN A 78 11.58 0.98 -5.41
C GLN A 78 12.27 -0.32 -4.96
N SER A 79 11.90 -0.84 -3.78
CA SER A 79 12.60 -1.96 -3.14
C SER A 79 11.92 -3.31 -3.34
N ILE A 80 10.59 -3.33 -3.49
CA ILE A 80 9.78 -4.56 -3.56
C ILE A 80 9.55 -4.93 -5.02
N GLY A 81 10.60 -5.48 -5.61
CA GLY A 81 10.59 -5.91 -7.00
C GLY A 81 9.68 -7.12 -7.28
N PHE A 82 9.25 -7.88 -6.27
CA PHE A 82 8.54 -9.14 -6.48
C PHE A 82 7.26 -8.98 -7.33
N LEU A 83 6.44 -7.97 -7.04
CA LEU A 83 5.20 -7.72 -7.79
C LEU A 83 5.54 -7.39 -9.24
N SER A 84 6.47 -6.46 -9.48
CA SER A 84 6.86 -6.04 -10.83
C SER A 84 7.55 -7.14 -11.63
N THR A 85 8.40 -7.95 -11.01
CA THR A 85 9.06 -9.09 -11.65
C THR A 85 8.07 -10.14 -12.10
N ASN A 86 6.99 -10.36 -11.34
CA ASN A 86 6.04 -11.44 -11.61
C ASN A 86 4.76 -10.98 -12.33
N ALA A 87 4.44 -9.68 -12.33
CA ALA A 87 3.20 -9.16 -12.91
C ALA A 87 3.00 -9.58 -14.37
N ARG A 88 4.08 -9.61 -15.17
CA ARG A 88 4.03 -10.09 -16.56
C ARG A 88 3.65 -11.56 -16.68
N HIS A 89 4.19 -12.42 -15.82
CA HIS A 89 3.96 -13.86 -15.88
C HIS A 89 2.53 -14.25 -15.49
N PHE A 90 1.94 -13.52 -14.56
CA PHE A 90 0.59 -13.78 -14.06
C PHE A 90 -0.48 -12.87 -14.69
N SER A 91 -0.08 -11.99 -15.60
CA SER A 91 -0.93 -10.92 -16.14
C SER A 91 -1.61 -10.10 -15.02
N ALA A 92 -0.89 -9.86 -13.92
CA ALA A 92 -1.48 -9.35 -12.70
C ALA A 92 -1.55 -7.81 -12.69
N LEU A 93 -2.63 -7.29 -12.11
CA LEU A 93 -2.71 -5.89 -11.69
C LEU A 93 -1.83 -5.74 -10.45
N GLN A 94 -0.93 -4.78 -10.45
CA GLN A 94 -0.17 -4.45 -9.26
C GLN A 94 -0.89 -3.35 -8.50
N VAL A 95 -1.03 -3.52 -7.19
CA VAL A 95 -1.63 -2.56 -6.28
C VAL A 95 -0.74 -2.46 -5.05
N TYR A 96 -0.34 -1.25 -4.69
CA TYR A 96 0.38 -0.94 -3.46
C TYR A 96 -0.49 0.01 -2.65
N ILE A 97 -0.80 -0.33 -1.40
CA ILE A 97 -1.70 0.48 -0.57
C ILE A 97 -0.91 1.03 0.60
N GLU A 98 -0.86 2.36 0.73
CA GLU A 98 -0.13 3.01 1.80
C GLU A 98 -0.84 2.78 3.14
N HIS A 99 -0.04 2.50 4.18
CA HIS A 99 -0.55 2.32 5.52
C HIS A 99 -1.04 3.67 6.08
N ARG A 100 -2.18 3.67 6.80
CA ARG A 100 -2.63 4.85 7.55
C ARG A 100 -1.52 5.38 8.46
N TYR A 101 -1.39 6.68 8.59
CA TYR A 101 -0.35 7.39 9.35
C TYR A 101 1.06 7.42 8.73
N TYR A 102 1.26 6.85 7.55
CA TYR A 102 2.52 6.95 6.83
C TYR A 102 2.36 7.69 5.50
N GLY A 103 3.45 8.28 5.02
CA GLY A 103 3.48 9.03 3.77
C GLY A 103 2.46 10.15 3.71
N GLU A 104 1.57 10.07 2.73
CA GLU A 104 0.51 11.05 2.48
C GLU A 104 -0.83 10.60 3.09
N SER A 105 -0.87 9.41 3.68
CA SER A 105 -2.07 8.77 4.21
C SER A 105 -2.27 9.05 5.70
N ILE A 106 -2.23 10.32 6.12
CA ILE A 106 -2.29 10.71 7.53
C ILE A 106 -3.66 11.29 7.87
N PRO A 107 -4.47 10.65 8.74
CA PRO A 107 -5.83 11.13 9.04
C PRO A 107 -5.87 12.43 9.84
N PHE A 108 -4.85 12.69 10.66
CA PHE A 108 -4.82 13.82 11.59
C PHE A 108 -3.50 14.57 11.51
N GLY A 109 -3.45 15.67 10.76
CA GLY A 109 -2.26 16.52 10.68
C GLY A 109 -1.01 15.74 10.27
N THR A 110 0.00 15.70 11.14
CA THR A 110 1.20 14.86 10.97
C THR A 110 1.17 13.63 11.88
N MET A 111 1.94 12.60 11.52
CA MET A 111 2.14 11.41 12.35
C MET A 111 2.58 11.77 13.78
N GLU A 112 3.52 12.71 13.91
CA GLU A 112 3.98 13.19 15.22
C GLU A 112 2.84 13.83 16.04
N GLN A 113 2.02 14.69 15.42
CA GLN A 113 0.89 15.32 16.09
C GLN A 113 -0.12 14.27 16.55
N ALA A 114 -0.46 13.31 15.68
CA ALA A 114 -1.39 12.26 16.02
C ALA A 114 -0.86 11.32 17.10
N MET A 115 0.44 11.03 17.10
CA MET A 115 1.05 10.22 18.15
C MET A 115 1.13 10.95 19.48
N ASN A 116 1.09 12.29 19.51
CA ASN A 116 1.10 13.07 20.76
C ASN A 116 -0.30 13.29 21.36
N ASP A 117 -1.37 13.06 20.59
CA ASP A 117 -2.75 13.20 21.04
C ASP A 117 -3.40 11.83 21.32
N ILE A 118 -3.82 11.60 22.57
CA ILE A 118 -4.43 10.34 23.00
C ILE A 118 -5.73 10.05 22.23
N SER A 119 -6.47 11.08 21.83
CA SER A 119 -7.74 10.94 21.12
C SER A 119 -7.59 10.46 19.68
N THR A 120 -6.42 10.71 19.05
CA THR A 120 -6.15 10.32 17.67
C THR A 120 -5.20 9.13 17.56
N ARG A 121 -4.32 8.92 18.55
CA ARG A 121 -3.41 7.75 18.62
C ARG A 121 -4.16 6.41 18.57
N GLY A 122 -5.38 6.35 19.09
CA GLY A 122 -6.19 5.14 19.12
C GLY A 122 -6.50 4.54 17.73
N TYR A 123 -6.55 5.36 16.68
CA TYR A 123 -6.82 4.88 15.33
C TYR A 123 -5.57 4.37 14.60
N PHE A 124 -4.37 4.51 15.20
CA PHE A 124 -3.13 3.90 14.72
C PHE A 124 -2.99 2.48 15.28
N ASN A 125 -3.70 1.55 14.66
CA ASN A 125 -3.65 0.14 15.02
C ASN A 125 -3.90 -0.77 13.81
N SER A 126 -3.62 -2.06 14.01
CA SER A 126 -3.67 -3.04 12.93
C SER A 126 -5.04 -3.27 12.35
N ALA A 127 -6.05 -3.40 13.24
CA ALA A 127 -7.39 -3.74 12.82
C ALA A 127 -7.91 -2.67 11.86
N GLN A 128 -7.65 -1.40 12.17
CA GLN A 128 -8.04 -0.28 11.32
C GLN A 128 -7.30 -0.29 9.98
N ALA A 129 -5.98 -0.54 9.97
CA ALA A 129 -5.22 -0.65 8.73
C ALA A 129 -5.68 -1.83 7.84
N ILE A 130 -6.05 -2.97 8.44
CA ILE A 130 -6.58 -4.11 7.68
C ILE A 130 -7.93 -3.77 7.04
N ALA A 131 -8.81 -3.11 7.78
CA ALA A 131 -10.10 -2.67 7.26
C ALA A 131 -9.89 -1.67 6.11
N ASP A 132 -8.91 -0.77 6.22
CA ASP A 132 -8.56 0.13 5.14
C ASP A 132 -8.17 -0.59 3.85
N TYR A 133 -7.24 -1.55 3.97
CA TYR A 133 -6.79 -2.34 2.82
C TYR A 133 -7.94 -3.09 2.16
N ALA A 134 -8.85 -3.63 2.96
CA ALA A 134 -10.04 -4.31 2.46
C ALA A 134 -10.93 -3.36 1.65
N GLU A 135 -11.26 -2.18 2.18
CA GLU A 135 -12.09 -1.20 1.47
C GLU A 135 -11.44 -0.72 0.17
N VAL A 136 -10.13 -0.45 0.16
CA VAL A 136 -9.41 -0.06 -1.05
C VAL A 136 -9.45 -1.17 -2.11
N LEU A 137 -9.25 -2.43 -1.71
CA LEU A 137 -9.27 -3.55 -2.65
C LEU A 137 -10.68 -3.85 -3.18
N ILE A 138 -11.73 -3.72 -2.35
CA ILE A 138 -13.12 -3.80 -2.79
C ILE A 138 -13.42 -2.67 -3.78
N HIS A 139 -13.02 -1.44 -3.46
CA HIS A 139 -13.15 -0.29 -4.36
C HIS A 139 -12.48 -0.53 -5.72
N ILE A 140 -11.27 -1.10 -5.73
CA ILE A 140 -10.54 -1.44 -6.95
C ILE A 140 -11.30 -2.51 -7.75
N LYS A 141 -11.78 -3.57 -7.09
CA LYS A 141 -12.60 -4.60 -7.74
C LYS A 141 -13.83 -4.00 -8.40
N ASP A 142 -14.54 -3.11 -7.73
CA ASP A 142 -15.72 -2.45 -8.26
C ASP A 142 -15.40 -1.51 -9.42
N LYS A 143 -14.43 -0.63 -9.22
CA LYS A 143 -14.01 0.38 -10.20
C LYS A 143 -13.55 -0.24 -11.52
N PHE A 144 -12.91 -1.41 -11.47
CA PHE A 144 -12.36 -2.08 -12.66
C PHE A 144 -13.14 -3.33 -13.08
N SER A 145 -14.35 -3.52 -12.54
CA SER A 145 -15.20 -4.69 -12.82
C SER A 145 -14.47 -6.03 -12.64
N ALA A 146 -13.59 -6.10 -11.64
CA ALA A 146 -12.66 -7.19 -11.36
C ALA A 146 -13.12 -8.07 -10.17
N GLN A 147 -14.43 -8.23 -9.99
CA GLN A 147 -15.02 -8.97 -8.87
C GLN A 147 -14.49 -10.41 -8.79
N ASN A 148 -14.30 -11.05 -9.94
CA ASN A 148 -13.80 -12.42 -10.06
C ASN A 148 -12.27 -12.54 -9.99
N SER A 149 -11.53 -11.42 -10.00
CA SER A 149 -10.08 -11.45 -9.90
C SER A 149 -9.66 -12.01 -8.53
N PRO A 150 -8.78 -13.03 -8.49
CA PRO A 150 -8.19 -13.46 -7.24
C PRO A 150 -7.22 -12.37 -6.74
N ILE A 151 -7.27 -12.10 -5.44
CA ILE A 151 -6.32 -11.19 -4.79
C ILE A 151 -5.25 -12.02 -4.11
N ILE A 152 -3.98 -11.77 -4.44
CA ILE A 152 -2.82 -12.32 -3.76
C ILE A 152 -2.15 -11.19 -3.00
N VAL A 153 -2.07 -11.37 -1.70
CA VAL A 153 -1.56 -10.35 -0.78
C VAL A 153 -0.10 -10.60 -0.47
N PHE A 154 0.68 -9.53 -0.54
CA PHE A 154 2.10 -9.46 -0.22
C PHE A 154 2.32 -8.43 0.88
N GLY A 155 3.27 -8.69 1.76
CA GLY A 155 3.63 -7.79 2.84
C GLY A 155 4.92 -8.26 3.51
N GLY A 156 5.76 -7.31 3.92
CA GLY A 156 6.93 -7.56 4.75
C GLY A 156 6.64 -7.26 6.22
N SER A 157 7.37 -7.89 7.14
CA SER A 157 7.29 -7.60 8.58
C SER A 157 5.85 -7.68 9.14
N TYR A 158 5.30 -6.56 9.61
CA TYR A 158 3.95 -6.45 10.14
C TYR A 158 2.86 -6.69 9.10
N GLY A 159 3.02 -6.09 7.90
CA GLY A 159 2.10 -6.27 6.76
C GLY A 159 2.08 -7.71 6.23
N GLY A 160 3.11 -8.50 6.54
CA GLY A 160 3.20 -9.93 6.19
C GLY A 160 2.80 -10.90 7.31
N SER A 161 2.38 -10.42 8.48
CA SER A 161 2.12 -11.29 9.63
C SER A 161 0.95 -12.25 9.38
N LYS A 162 1.03 -13.49 9.89
CA LYS A 162 -0.02 -14.51 9.68
C LYS A 162 -1.41 -14.04 10.11
N LYS A 163 -1.49 -13.33 11.24
CA LYS A 163 -2.75 -12.77 11.75
C LYS A 163 -3.37 -11.75 10.77
N TYR A 164 -2.54 -10.97 10.08
CA TYR A 164 -2.97 -10.05 9.03
C TYR A 164 -3.52 -10.79 7.81
N GLN A 165 -2.79 -11.78 7.31
CA GLN A 165 -3.24 -12.56 6.15
C GLN A 165 -4.52 -13.35 6.45
N GLU A 166 -4.68 -13.88 7.66
CA GLU A 166 -5.90 -14.56 8.11
C GLU A 166 -7.11 -13.62 8.18
N LEU A 167 -6.94 -12.42 8.74
CA LEU A 167 -8.01 -11.42 8.82
C LEU A 167 -8.44 -10.94 7.43
N ILE A 168 -7.48 -10.74 6.53
CA ILE A 168 -7.73 -10.37 5.14
C ILE A 168 -8.49 -11.47 4.41
N ASN A 169 -8.02 -12.72 4.49
CA ASN A 169 -8.71 -13.85 3.88
C ASN A 169 -10.13 -14.02 4.43
N TYR A 170 -10.35 -13.73 5.71
CA TYR A 170 -11.69 -13.76 6.30
C TYR A 170 -12.59 -12.67 5.72
N THR A 171 -12.09 -11.43 5.61
CA THR A 171 -12.85 -10.30 5.03
C THR A 171 -13.21 -10.53 3.56
N PHE A 172 -12.29 -11.06 2.75
CA PHE A 172 -12.55 -11.31 1.32
C PHE A 172 -13.42 -12.53 1.02
N ASN A 173 -13.58 -13.48 1.95
CA ASN A 173 -14.45 -14.65 1.75
C ASN A 173 -15.89 -14.46 2.26
N LEU A 174 -16.21 -13.29 2.83
CA LEU A 174 -17.56 -12.97 3.33
C LEU A 174 -18.42 -12.22 2.30
N HIS A 175 -17.91 -11.93 1.11
CA HIS A 175 -18.60 -11.28 -0.01
C HIS A 175 -18.42 -12.11 -1.29
#